data_AF-A0A925NHB8-F1
#
_entry.id   AF-A0A925NHB8-F1
#
_cell.length_a   1.000
_cell.length_b   1.000
_cell.length_c   1.000
_cell.angle_alpha   90.00
_cell.angle_beta   90.00
_cell.angle_gamma   90.00
#
_symmetry.space_group_name_H-M   'P 1'
#
loop_
_entity.id
_entity.type
_entity.pdbx_description
1 polymer ?
#
loop_
_entity_poly.entity_id
_entity_poly.type
_entity_poly.pdbx_seq_one_letter_code
_entity_poly.pdbx_strand_id
1 'polypeptide(L)'
;TNPDCLRCHSTVEAAPKPLVEKYGPANGFGWNLNEVLGAQVVSVPMSVPLARADRAFGVVMGLLAGVFLLIGLSLNLMLWKLVIQPVSKLSQLSDRVSLGELDAPDFAVNSNDEIGTLAQSFTRMRKSMVHAMKMLDN
;
A
#
# COMPACT_ATOMS: atom_id res chain seq x y z
N THR A 1 3.45 24.49 -44.39
CA THR A 1 3.53 23.51 -45.50
C THR A 1 2.24 23.36 -46.30
N ASN A 2 1.10 23.94 -45.89
CA ASN A 2 -0.12 23.90 -46.72
C ASN A 2 -0.07 24.97 -47.84
N PRO A 3 -0.09 24.59 -49.13
CA PRO A 3 -0.09 25.55 -50.25
C PRO A 3 -1.36 26.42 -50.33
N ASP A 4 -2.47 25.99 -49.71
CA ASP A 4 -3.72 26.77 -49.71
C ASP A 4 -3.56 28.14 -49.02
N CYS A 5 -2.63 28.26 -48.07
CA CYS A 5 -2.32 29.53 -47.42
C CYS A 5 -1.84 30.60 -48.41
N LEU A 6 -1.16 30.20 -49.49
CA LEU A 6 -0.63 31.11 -50.50
C LEU A 6 -1.71 31.73 -51.38
N ARG A 7 -2.94 31.19 -51.37
CA ARG A 7 -4.07 31.83 -52.06
C ARG A 7 -4.44 33.18 -51.48
N CYS A 8 -4.09 33.43 -50.21
CA CYS A 8 -4.38 34.68 -49.51
C CYS A 8 -3.12 35.44 -49.11
N HIS A 9 -1.98 34.75 -48.92
CA HIS A 9 -0.76 35.35 -48.35
C HIS A 9 0.45 35.38 -49.29
N SER A 10 0.31 35.00 -50.58
CA SER A 10 1.42 35.08 -51.54
C SER A 10 1.67 36.51 -52.02
N THR A 11 0.83 37.05 -52.89
CA THR A 11 0.89 38.45 -53.32
C THR A 11 -0.45 39.14 -53.08
N VAL A 12 -0.43 40.48 -53.06
CA VAL A 12 -1.63 41.30 -52.85
C VAL A 12 -2.65 41.08 -53.97
N GLU A 13 -2.19 40.89 -55.20
CA GLU A 13 -3.03 40.70 -56.39
C GLU A 13 -3.71 39.34 -56.42
N ALA A 14 -3.06 38.31 -55.86
CA ALA A 14 -3.60 36.96 -55.77
C ALA A 14 -4.63 36.81 -54.64
N ALA A 15 -4.57 37.69 -53.64
CA ALA A 15 -5.44 37.62 -52.47
C ALA A 15 -6.90 38.02 -52.80
N PRO A 16 -7.90 37.43 -52.13
CA PRO A 16 -9.30 37.81 -52.32
C PRO A 16 -9.53 39.31 -52.03
N LYS A 17 -10.23 40.02 -52.92
CA LYS A 17 -10.53 41.45 -52.78
C LYS A 17 -11.07 41.85 -51.40
N PRO A 18 -12.02 41.11 -50.77
CA PRO A 18 -12.53 41.47 -49.45
C PRO A 18 -11.47 41.46 -48.35
N LEU A 19 -10.42 40.63 -48.50
CA LEU A 19 -9.31 40.57 -47.54
C LEU A 19 -8.47 41.85 -47.62
N VAL A 20 -8.11 42.26 -48.85
CA VAL A 20 -7.29 43.45 -49.10
C VAL A 20 -8.06 44.72 -48.74
N GLU A 21 -9.36 44.78 -49.04
CA GLU A 21 -10.22 45.91 -48.65
C GLU A 21 -10.30 46.06 -47.12
N LYS A 22 -10.32 44.96 -46.37
CA LYS A 22 -10.47 44.97 -44.92
C LYS A 22 -9.15 45.22 -44.17
N TYR A 23 -8.04 44.67 -44.63
CA TYR A 23 -6.76 44.69 -43.90
C TYR A 23 -5.68 45.54 -44.58
N GLY A 24 -5.94 46.03 -45.79
CA GLY A 24 -4.99 46.81 -46.59
C GLY A 24 -3.91 45.94 -47.25
N PRO A 25 -3.13 46.51 -48.19
CA PRO A 25 -2.12 45.78 -48.95
C PRO A 25 -0.75 45.70 -48.26
N ALA A 26 -0.57 46.35 -47.10
CA ALA A 26 0.76 46.63 -46.56
C ALA A 26 1.42 45.48 -45.78
N ASN A 27 0.65 44.56 -45.20
CA ASN A 27 1.17 43.50 -44.32
C ASN A 27 0.49 42.14 -44.58
N GLY A 28 1.18 41.05 -44.25
CA GLY A 28 0.61 39.71 -44.29
C GLY A 28 0.66 39.01 -45.66
N PHE A 29 1.49 39.49 -46.58
CA PHE A 29 1.76 38.88 -47.88
C PHE A 29 3.25 38.52 -48.00
N GLY A 30 3.64 37.85 -49.08
CA GLY A 30 5.03 37.44 -49.37
C GLY A 30 5.43 36.09 -48.80
N TRP A 31 4.47 35.28 -48.32
CA TRP A 31 4.75 33.96 -47.77
C TRP A 31 5.26 33.02 -48.86
N ASN A 32 6.27 32.21 -48.55
CA ASN A 32 6.76 31.16 -49.42
C ASN A 32 6.31 29.78 -48.93
N LEU A 33 6.15 28.85 -49.88
CA LEU A 33 5.84 27.46 -49.53
C LEU A 33 7.01 26.89 -48.71
N ASN A 34 6.68 26.27 -47.58
CA ASN A 34 7.64 25.71 -46.61
C ASN A 34 8.46 26.75 -45.83
N GLU A 35 8.05 28.02 -45.85
CA GLU A 35 8.59 29.04 -44.95
C GLU A 35 8.02 28.91 -43.52
N VAL A 36 8.87 29.16 -42.51
CA VAL A 36 8.47 29.18 -41.10
C VAL A 36 8.03 30.59 -40.75
N LEU A 37 6.73 30.76 -40.50
CA LEU A 37 6.10 32.08 -40.30
C LEU A 37 5.92 32.46 -38.83
N GLY A 38 6.11 31.50 -37.92
CA GLY A 38 5.97 31.71 -36.50
C GLY A 38 6.00 30.40 -35.71
N ALA A 39 5.94 30.53 -34.40
CA ALA A 39 5.82 29.42 -33.47
C ALA A 39 4.58 29.62 -32.61
N GLN A 40 3.73 28.59 -32.51
CA GLN A 40 2.62 28.60 -31.57
C GLN A 40 3.05 27.93 -30.28
N VAL A 41 3.13 28.70 -29.20
CA VAL A 41 3.36 28.18 -27.86
C VAL A 41 2.01 28.10 -27.16
N VAL A 42 1.61 26.90 -26.77
CA VAL A 42 0.42 26.66 -25.95
C VAL A 42 0.88 26.26 -24.56
N SER A 43 0.52 27.05 -23.56
CA SER A 43 0.80 26.77 -22.16
C SER A 43 -0.46 26.24 -21.50
N VAL A 44 -0.36 25.10 -20.81
CA VAL A 44 -1.45 24.53 -20.01
C VAL A 44 -1.11 24.61 -18.52
N PRO A 45 -2.09 24.93 -17.65
CA PRO A 45 -1.84 25.04 -16.22
C PRO A 45 -1.54 23.66 -15.62
N MET A 46 -0.36 23.52 -15.02
CA MET A 46 0.07 22.28 -14.35
C MET A 46 -0.60 22.04 -12.99
N SER A 47 -1.33 23.04 -12.46
CA SER A 47 -2.01 22.93 -11.16
C SER A 47 -3.03 21.80 -11.12
N VAL A 48 -3.76 21.54 -12.20
CA VAL A 48 -4.80 20.49 -12.24
C VAL A 48 -4.20 19.08 -12.28
N PRO A 49 -3.24 18.77 -13.18
CA PRO A 49 -2.54 17.48 -13.14
C PRO A 49 -1.82 17.22 -11.82
N LEU A 50 -1.13 18.24 -11.27
CA LEU A 50 -0.39 18.11 -10.00
C LEU A 50 -1.33 17.86 -8.82
N ALA A 51 -2.41 18.63 -8.68
CA ALA A 51 -3.38 18.40 -7.60
C ALA A 51 -4.05 17.01 -7.67
N ARG A 52 -4.26 16.49 -8.89
CA ARG A 52 -4.74 15.11 -9.08
C ARG A 52 -3.69 14.08 -8.67
N ALA A 53 -2.42 14.31 -9.01
CA ALA A 53 -1.31 13.46 -8.61
C ALA A 53 -1.17 13.42 -7.08
N ASP A 54 -1.23 14.58 -6.40
CA ASP A 54 -1.15 14.67 -4.94
C ASP A 54 -2.29 13.93 -4.25
N ARG A 55 -3.53 14.08 -4.75
CA ARG A 55 -4.68 13.34 -4.23
C ARG A 55 -4.50 11.84 -4.43
N ALA A 56 -4.10 11.40 -5.63
CA ALA A 56 -3.87 9.99 -5.90
C ALA A 56 -2.76 9.41 -5.02
N PHE A 57 -1.67 10.15 -4.84
CA PHE A 57 -0.57 9.78 -3.96
C PHE A 57 -1.04 9.62 -2.51
N GLY A 58 -1.82 10.58 -1.99
CA GLY A 58 -2.40 10.50 -0.66
C GLY A 58 -3.31 9.28 -0.46
N VAL A 59 -4.14 8.95 -1.46
CA VAL A 59 -4.98 7.74 -1.42
C VAL A 59 -4.13 6.47 -1.40
N VAL A 60 -3.13 6.37 -2.27
CA VAL A 60 -2.24 5.20 -2.34
C VAL A 60 -1.45 5.03 -1.04
N MET A 61 -0.88 6.11 -0.51
CA MET A 61 -0.17 6.08 0.77
C MET A 61 -1.09 5.71 1.93
N GLY A 62 -2.32 6.26 1.96
CA GLY A 62 -3.32 5.91 2.97
C GLY A 62 -3.70 4.44 2.94
N LEU A 63 -3.92 3.87 1.75
CA LEU A 63 -4.22 2.44 1.58
C LEU A 63 -3.03 1.56 2.02
N LEU A 64 -1.81 1.91 1.61
CA LEU A 64 -0.61 1.16 2.00
C LEU A 64 -0.39 1.18 3.51
N ALA A 65 -0.52 2.34 4.15
CA ALA A 65 -0.44 2.46 5.60
C ALA A 65 -1.55 1.65 6.29
N GLY A 66 -2.78 1.72 5.78
CA GLY A 66 -3.91 0.94 6.28
C GLY A 66 -3.66 -0.57 6.22
N VAL A 67 -3.18 -1.08 5.09
CA VAL A 67 -2.82 -2.50 4.92
C VAL A 67 -1.71 -2.91 5.89
N PHE A 68 -0.66 -2.09 6.02
CA PHE A 68 0.44 -2.37 6.96
C PHE A 68 -0.05 -2.44 8.41
N LEU A 69 -0.91 -1.50 8.83
CA LEU A 69 -1.49 -1.51 10.17
C LEU A 69 -2.38 -2.73 10.40
N LEU A 70 -3.21 -3.10 9.41
CA LEU A 70 -4.04 -4.30 9.50
C LEU A 70 -3.20 -5.58 9.62
N ILE A 71 -2.15 -5.71 8.82
CA ILE A 71 -1.24 -6.86 8.90
C ILE A 71 -0.51 -6.87 10.25
N GLY A 72 0.05 -5.73 10.66
CA GLY A 72 0.75 -5.61 11.94
C GLY A 72 -0.14 -5.98 13.13
N LEU A 73 -1.36 -5.44 13.16
CA LEU A 73 -2.32 -5.72 14.23
C LEU A 73 -2.80 -7.18 14.20
N SER A 74 -3.12 -7.72 13.03
CA SER A 74 -3.58 -9.10 12.90
C SER A 74 -2.49 -10.11 13.31
N LEU A 75 -1.25 -9.92 12.88
CA LEU A 75 -0.11 -10.74 13.30
C LEU A 75 0.14 -10.61 14.79
N ASN A 76 0.10 -9.40 15.35
CA ASN A 76 0.31 -9.20 16.78
C ASN A 76 -0.78 -9.91 17.62
N LEU A 77 -2.05 -9.77 17.23
CA LEU A 77 -3.17 -10.45 17.90
C LEU A 77 -3.10 -11.98 17.74
N MET A 78 -2.74 -12.46 16.55
CA MET A 78 -2.54 -13.88 16.28
C MET A 78 -1.43 -14.46 17.16
N LEU A 79 -0.24 -13.83 17.18
CA LEU A 79 0.88 -14.27 18.02
C LEU A 79 0.51 -14.23 19.51
N TRP A 80 -0.19 -13.17 19.95
CA TRP A 80 -0.59 -13.05 21.34
C TRP A 80 -1.52 -14.20 21.78
N LYS A 81 -2.54 -14.52 20.98
CA LYS A 81 -3.51 -15.58 21.30
C LYS A 81 -2.99 -16.99 21.09
N LEU A 82 -2.28 -17.24 19.99
CA LEU A 82 -1.86 -18.59 19.62
C LEU A 82 -0.54 -19.01 20.27
N VAL A 83 0.37 -18.07 20.55
CA VAL A 83 1.71 -18.38 21.04
C VAL A 83 1.95 -17.84 22.44
N ILE A 84 1.83 -16.53 22.64
CA ILE A 84 2.25 -15.89 23.90
C ILE A 84 1.38 -16.35 25.08
N GLN A 85 0.05 -16.36 24.90
CA GLN A 85 -0.87 -16.71 25.97
C GLN A 85 -0.75 -18.19 26.42
N PRO A 86 -0.71 -19.20 25.53
CA PRO A 86 -0.51 -20.59 25.94
C PRO A 86 0.86 -20.82 26.60
N VAL A 87 1.93 -20.25 26.04
CA VAL A 87 3.29 -20.40 26.60
C VAL A 87 3.37 -19.78 27.98
N SER A 88 2.80 -18.58 28.18
CA SER A 88 2.78 -17.91 29.49
C SER A 88 2.01 -18.74 30.53
N LYS A 89 0.86 -19.32 30.16
CA LYS A 89 0.10 -20.21 31.05
C LYS A 89 0.88 -21.47 31.42
N LEU A 90 1.58 -22.07 30.44
CA LEU A 90 2.42 -23.25 30.69
C LEU A 90 3.58 -22.93 31.63
N SER A 91 4.22 -21.77 31.46
CA SER A 91 5.29 -21.29 32.35
C SER A 91 4.79 -21.14 33.79
N GLN A 92 3.67 -20.44 34.00
CA GLN A 92 3.10 -20.25 35.33
C GLN A 92 2.68 -21.57 36.01
N LEU A 93 2.21 -22.54 35.23
CA LEU A 93 1.89 -23.86 35.75
C LEU A 93 3.15 -24.64 36.14
N SER A 94 4.22 -24.52 35.35
CA SER A 94 5.52 -25.11 35.64
C SER A 94 6.11 -24.59 36.95
N ASP A 95 6.03 -23.28 37.16
CA ASP A 95 6.47 -22.64 38.40
C ASP A 95 5.71 -23.18 39.62
N ARG A 96 4.37 -23.26 39.55
CA ARG A 96 3.55 -23.82 40.64
C ARG A 96 3.86 -25.29 40.93
N VAL A 97 4.01 -26.10 39.90
CA VAL A 97 4.37 -27.52 40.05
C VAL A 97 5.76 -27.66 40.70
N SER A 98 6.71 -26.78 40.37
CA SER A 98 8.05 -26.77 40.99
C SER A 98 8.01 -26.41 42.49
N LEU A 99 7.00 -25.65 42.92
CA LEU A 99 6.75 -25.30 44.33
C LEU A 99 6.00 -26.39 45.09
N GLY A 100 5.69 -27.53 44.45
CA GLY A 100 4.95 -28.64 45.06
C GLY A 100 3.43 -28.48 45.03
N GLU A 101 2.88 -27.50 44.31
CA GLU A 101 1.43 -27.36 44.11
C GLU A 101 0.95 -28.28 42.99
N LEU A 102 0.57 -29.51 43.36
CA LEU A 102 0.24 -30.58 42.41
C LEU A 102 -1.25 -30.66 42.02
N ASP A 103 -2.11 -29.94 42.73
CA ASP A 103 -3.58 -29.91 42.51
C ASP A 103 -4.02 -28.91 41.42
N ALA A 104 -3.08 -28.30 40.70
CA ALA A 104 -3.42 -27.35 39.65
C ALA A 104 -4.22 -28.03 38.50
N PRO A 105 -5.25 -27.38 37.94
CA PRO A 105 -6.07 -27.95 36.86
C PRO A 105 -5.23 -28.36 35.64
N ASP A 106 -5.67 -29.41 34.93
CA ASP A 106 -4.99 -29.94 33.74
C ASP A 106 -4.85 -28.85 32.66
N PHE A 107 -3.70 -28.85 31.98
CA PHE A 107 -3.41 -27.89 30.92
C PHE A 107 -4.14 -28.30 29.62
N ALA A 108 -5.42 -27.93 29.53
CA ALA A 108 -6.26 -28.21 28.37
C ALA A 108 -5.99 -27.20 27.24
N VAL A 109 -4.84 -27.32 26.58
CA VAL A 109 -4.61 -26.65 25.30
C VAL A 109 -5.07 -27.57 24.17
N ASN A 110 -6.19 -27.22 23.56
CA ASN A 110 -6.70 -27.91 22.38
C ASN A 110 -6.01 -27.33 21.14
N SER A 111 -4.75 -27.69 20.95
CA SER A 111 -3.96 -27.31 19.78
C SER A 111 -3.32 -28.53 19.14
N ASN A 112 -3.28 -28.55 17.81
CA ASN A 112 -2.68 -29.63 17.02
C ASN A 112 -1.29 -29.26 16.50
N ASP A 113 -0.66 -28.24 17.08
CA ASP A 113 0.67 -27.74 16.73
C ASP A 113 1.74 -28.18 17.75
N GLU A 114 2.95 -27.63 17.61
CA GLU A 114 4.07 -27.86 18.51
C GLU A 114 3.74 -27.44 19.96
N ILE A 115 2.91 -26.41 20.15
CA ILE A 115 2.45 -25.97 21.47
C ILE A 115 1.54 -27.02 22.11
N GLY A 116 0.63 -27.61 21.33
CA GLY A 116 -0.19 -28.74 21.77
C GLY A 116 0.64 -29.99 22.13
N THR A 117 1.67 -30.28 21.34
CA THR A 117 2.58 -31.41 21.62
C THR A 117 3.39 -31.17 22.91
N LEU A 118 3.83 -29.93 23.13
CA LEU A 118 4.51 -29.51 24.36
C LEU A 118 3.58 -29.60 25.58
N ALA A 119 2.35 -29.11 25.44
CA ALA A 119 1.29 -29.18 26.45
C ALA A 119 1.06 -30.61 26.96
N GLN A 120 0.94 -31.56 26.03
CA GLN A 120 0.75 -32.97 26.34
C GLN A 120 1.97 -33.59 27.02
N SER A 121 3.17 -33.26 26.53
CA SER A 121 4.43 -33.77 27.10
C SER A 121 4.63 -33.29 28.54
N PHE A 122 4.35 -32.01 28.80
CA PHE A 122 4.36 -31.43 30.15
C PHE A 122 3.33 -32.11 31.07
N THR A 123 2.11 -32.35 30.58
CA THR A 123 1.05 -33.01 31.35
C THR A 123 1.46 -34.43 31.77
N ARG A 124 2.12 -35.19 30.88
CA ARG A 124 2.68 -36.50 31.23
C ARG A 124 3.79 -36.41 32.27
N MET A 125 4.74 -35.48 32.12
CA MET A 125 5.82 -35.25 33.08
C MET A 125 5.28 -34.95 34.48
N ARG A 126 4.29 -34.06 34.58
CA ARG A 126 3.62 -33.73 35.85
C ARG A 126 2.99 -34.96 36.49
N LYS A 127 2.21 -35.76 35.74
CA LYS A 127 1.58 -36.98 36.27
C LYS A 127 2.62 -37.96 36.81
N SER A 128 3.73 -38.16 36.12
CA SER A 128 4.83 -39.02 36.58
C SER A 128 5.45 -38.50 37.88
N MET A 129 5.66 -37.19 38.02
CA MET A 129 6.21 -36.58 39.23
C MET A 129 5.28 -36.72 40.43
N VAL A 130 3.98 -36.43 40.23
CA VAL A 130 2.94 -36.62 41.27
C VAL A 130 2.91 -38.06 41.75
N HIS A 131 2.98 -39.02 40.82
CA HIS A 131 2.98 -40.44 41.16
C HIS A 131 4.23 -40.82 41.96
N ALA A 132 5.42 -40.34 41.56
CA ALA A 132 6.66 -40.58 42.28
C ALA A 132 6.63 -40.03 43.72
N MET A 133 6.10 -38.81 43.93
CA MET A 133 5.96 -38.24 45.27
C MET A 133 5.00 -39.05 46.15
N LYS A 134 3.87 -39.53 45.60
CA LYS A 134 2.95 -40.42 46.32
C LYS A 134 3.55 -41.78 46.70
N MET A 135 4.58 -42.25 45.97
CA MET A 135 5.30 -43.47 46.35
C MET A 135 6.29 -43.26 47.49
N LEU A 136 6.72 -42.02 47.74
CA LEU A 136 7.62 -41.68 48.85
C LEU A 136 6.86 -41.41 50.16
N ASP A 137 5.59 -41.00 50.09
CA ASP A 137 4.72 -40.77 51.24
C ASP A 137 4.05 -42.05 51.79
N ASN A 138 4.33 -43.22 51.20
CA ASN A 138 3.93 -44.56 51.69
C ASN A 138 5.14 -45.35 52.16
#